data_AF-A0A4Q9LVC5-F1
#
_entry.id   AF-A0A4Q9LVC5-F1
#
_cell.length_a   1.000
_cell.length_b   1.000
_cell.length_c   1.000
_cell.angle_alpha   90.00
_cell.angle_beta   90.00
_cell.angle_gamma   90.00
#
_symmetry.space_group_name_H-M   'P 1'
#
loop_
_entity.id
_entity.type
_entity.pdbx_description
1 polymer ?
#
loop_
_entity_poly.entity_id
_entity_poly.type
_entity_poly.pdbx_seq_one_letter_code
_entity_poly.pdbx_strand_id
1 'polypeptide(L)'
;MQNVVSYKKKSEHFTLLGDDICFRRRDHLIRAVFGYKTALIKQIIQIKHAVAHIGVNKMMALIAQKYYGIPKEYIKEYVKECEACTNIYKSYYQKYDLFMVDYVDLMGYADQNDHYSWILDDIDTYTKHLWSEHINNVVCAYNRRIHGVTNKSPFMLFFGQPVPAIDIDPDIVLDLEIASDVHEEFTETVTTTTTVIAYDLEIDSKIRSDVAKHFKNYRERIIESNKLK
;
A
#
# COMPACT_ATOMS: atom_id res chain seq x y z
N MET A 1 -40.25 18.11 33.09
CA MET A 1 -39.92 17.04 34.06
C MET A 1 -39.15 15.85 33.48
N GLN A 2 -39.35 15.44 32.21
CA GLN A 2 -38.63 14.30 31.59
C GLN A 2 -37.09 14.43 31.56
N ASN A 3 -36.55 15.64 31.34
CA ASN A 3 -35.10 15.84 31.28
C ASN A 3 -34.39 15.62 32.62
N VAL A 4 -35.00 16.00 33.75
CA VAL A 4 -34.38 15.87 35.09
C VAL A 4 -34.25 14.40 35.50
N VAL A 5 -35.25 13.57 35.17
CA VAL A 5 -35.21 12.12 35.43
C VAL A 5 -34.16 11.42 34.56
N SER A 6 -33.99 11.88 33.30
CA SER A 6 -32.97 11.40 32.38
C SER A 6 -31.54 11.66 32.88
N TYR A 7 -31.26 12.87 33.39
CA TYR A 7 -29.93 13.20 33.92
C TYR A 7 -29.62 12.45 35.22
N LYS A 8 -30.61 12.24 36.09
CA LYS A 8 -30.43 11.48 37.34
C LYS A 8 -29.96 10.06 37.04
N LYS A 9 -30.63 9.34 36.13
CA LYS A 9 -30.21 8.00 35.70
C LYS A 9 -28.80 7.97 35.09
N LYS A 10 -28.43 8.97 34.30
CA LYS A 10 -27.07 9.05 33.72
C LYS A 10 -26.00 9.29 34.79
N SER A 11 -26.31 10.11 35.80
CA SER A 11 -25.38 10.42 36.89
C SER A 11 -25.08 9.23 37.81
N GLU A 12 -25.99 8.24 37.90
CA GLU A 12 -25.77 7.02 38.70
C GLU A 12 -24.57 6.20 38.22
N HIS A 13 -24.13 6.39 36.97
CA HIS A 13 -22.94 5.74 36.44
C HIS A 13 -21.64 6.47 36.81
N PHE A 14 -21.70 7.62 37.47
CA PHE A 14 -20.52 8.39 37.86
C PHE A 14 -20.32 8.38 39.36
N THR A 15 -19.07 8.42 39.79
CA THR A 15 -18.67 8.51 41.19
C THR A 15 -17.45 9.41 41.34
N LEU A 16 -17.23 9.95 42.53
CA LEU A 16 -16.03 10.71 42.86
C LEU A 16 -15.03 9.79 43.53
N LEU A 17 -13.79 9.80 43.03
CA LEU A 17 -12.67 9.09 43.62
C LEU A 17 -11.54 10.10 43.85
N GLY A 18 -11.42 10.59 45.08
CA GLY A 18 -10.62 11.78 45.36
C GLY A 18 -11.15 13.00 44.60
N ASP A 19 -10.26 13.69 43.89
CA ASP A 19 -10.61 14.87 43.07
C ASP A 19 -11.08 14.52 41.65
N ASP A 20 -11.07 13.24 41.28
CA ASP A 20 -11.43 12.78 39.94
C ASP A 20 -12.86 12.24 39.87
N ILE A 21 -13.55 12.62 38.79
CA ILE A 21 -14.82 12.00 38.42
C ILE A 21 -14.51 10.70 37.68
N CYS A 22 -15.09 9.60 38.12
CA CYS A 22 -14.94 8.28 37.51
C CYS A 22 -16.28 7.79 36.95
N PHE A 23 -16.22 7.05 35.85
CA PHE A 23 -17.34 6.33 35.27
C PHE A 23 -17.27 4.86 35.66
N ARG A 24 -18.38 4.32 36.15
CA ARG A 24 -18.54 2.93 36.58
C ARG A 24 -18.89 2.05 35.39
N ARG A 25 -17.96 1.15 35.04
CA ARG A 25 -18.11 0.20 33.95
C ARG A 25 -18.02 -1.22 34.49
N ARG A 26 -19.18 -1.89 34.63
CA ARG A 26 -19.33 -3.24 35.24
C ARG A 26 -18.58 -3.33 36.58
N ASP A 27 -17.32 -3.74 36.55
CA ASP A 27 -16.50 -4.09 37.73
C ASP A 27 -15.27 -3.19 37.91
N HIS A 28 -15.09 -2.16 37.07
CA HIS A 28 -13.97 -1.23 37.16
C HIS A 28 -14.39 0.24 37.00
N LEU A 29 -13.64 1.12 37.67
CA LEU A 29 -13.77 2.57 37.57
C LEU A 29 -12.76 3.09 36.56
N ILE A 30 -13.24 3.85 35.57
CA ILE A 30 -12.39 4.55 34.59
C ILE A 30 -12.54 6.06 34.77
N ARG A 31 -11.46 6.82 34.55
CA ARG A 31 -11.49 8.26 34.75
C ARG A 31 -12.37 8.94 33.70
N ALA A 32 -13.33 9.75 34.11
CA ALA A 32 -14.17 10.51 33.20
C ALA A 32 -13.47 11.80 32.78
N VAL A 33 -13.25 11.96 31.48
CA VAL A 33 -12.70 13.17 30.87
C VAL A 33 -13.74 13.69 29.89
N PHE A 34 -14.22 14.91 30.14
CA PHE A 34 -15.26 15.51 29.32
C PHE A 34 -14.66 16.26 28.13
N GLY A 35 -15.35 16.22 26.99
CA GLY A 35 -14.90 16.81 25.73
C GLY A 35 -14.53 18.30 25.78
N TYR A 36 -15.08 19.06 26.73
CA TYR A 36 -14.72 20.47 26.92
C TYR A 36 -13.32 20.69 27.53
N LYS A 37 -12.71 19.66 28.14
CA LYS A 37 -11.36 19.72 28.72
C LYS A 37 -10.30 19.43 27.65
N THR A 38 -10.29 20.21 26.57
CA THR A 38 -9.46 19.97 25.37
C THR A 38 -7.96 19.93 25.68
N ALA A 39 -7.46 20.80 26.56
CA ALA A 39 -6.05 20.81 26.98
C ALA A 39 -5.64 19.50 27.69
N LEU A 40 -6.48 18.99 28.58
CA LEU A 40 -6.25 17.72 29.27
C LEU A 40 -6.31 16.53 28.30
N ILE A 41 -7.28 16.54 27.38
CA ILE A 41 -7.39 15.53 26.33
C ILE A 41 -6.11 15.49 25.49
N LYS A 42 -5.63 16.65 25.04
CA LYS A 42 -4.39 16.77 24.27
C LYS A 42 -3.18 16.23 25.04
N GLN A 43 -3.04 16.56 26.32
CA GLN A 43 -1.96 16.02 27.16
C GLN A 43 -2.03 14.49 27.33
N ILE A 44 -3.22 13.94 27.57
CA ILE A 44 -3.41 12.49 27.69
C ILE A 44 -2.99 11.79 26.40
N ILE A 45 -3.44 12.30 25.26
CA ILE A 45 -3.11 11.74 23.94
C ILE A 45 -1.60 11.87 23.70
N GLN A 46 -1.00 13.03 23.96
CA GLN A 46 0.44 13.24 23.77
C GLN A 46 1.29 12.28 24.60
N ILE A 47 1.03 12.16 25.91
CA ILE A 47 1.78 11.26 26.80
C ILE A 47 1.67 9.80 26.32
N LYS A 48 0.47 9.38 25.92
CA LYS A 48 0.25 8.01 25.43
C LYS A 48 0.91 7.76 24.08
N HIS A 49 0.88 8.74 23.20
CA HIS A 49 1.43 8.61 21.85
C HIS A 49 2.96 8.66 21.86
N ALA A 50 3.57 9.51 22.70
CA ALA A 50 5.01 9.69 22.78
C ALA A 50 5.80 8.44 23.20
N VAL A 51 5.17 7.47 23.86
CA VAL A 51 5.85 6.24 24.32
C VAL A 51 6.24 5.32 23.16
N ALA A 52 5.40 5.20 22.13
CA ALA A 52 5.61 4.19 21.09
C ALA A 52 4.95 4.55 19.74
N HIS A 53 4.57 5.81 19.51
CA HIS A 53 3.95 6.26 18.25
C HIS A 53 2.82 5.35 17.76
N ILE A 54 2.00 4.88 18.71
CA ILE A 54 1.00 3.85 18.44
C ILE A 54 -0.07 4.31 17.46
N GLY A 55 -0.44 3.43 16.54
CA GLY A 55 -1.48 3.68 15.55
C GLY A 55 -2.85 3.97 16.17
N VAL A 56 -3.69 4.66 15.40
CA VAL A 56 -5.00 5.20 15.80
C VAL A 56 -5.89 4.17 16.51
N ASN A 57 -6.00 2.94 15.99
CA ASN A 57 -6.87 1.90 16.57
C ASN A 57 -6.38 1.44 17.95
N LYS A 58 -5.07 1.22 18.08
CA LYS A 58 -4.44 0.83 19.35
C LYS A 58 -4.55 1.96 20.37
N MET A 59 -4.40 3.21 19.93
CA MET A 59 -4.59 4.39 20.75
C MET A 59 -6.02 4.51 21.29
N MET A 60 -7.02 4.33 20.43
CA MET A 60 -8.43 4.31 20.85
C MET A 60 -8.71 3.21 21.87
N ALA A 61 -8.16 2.01 21.68
CA ALA A 61 -8.34 0.90 22.62
C ALA A 61 -7.74 1.22 24.00
N LEU A 62 -6.51 1.73 24.05
CA LEU A 62 -5.85 2.09 25.32
C LEU A 62 -6.54 3.25 26.04
N ILE A 63 -7.02 4.24 25.29
CA ILE A 63 -7.79 5.35 25.86
C ILE A 63 -9.11 4.85 26.42
N ALA A 64 -9.84 4.00 25.69
CA ALA A 64 -11.11 3.43 26.15
C ALA A 64 -10.98 2.49 27.36
N GLN A 65 -9.78 1.98 27.63
CA GLN A 65 -9.47 1.20 28.85
C GLN A 65 -9.32 2.08 30.10
N LYS A 66 -8.78 3.29 29.96
CA LYS A 66 -8.42 4.15 31.12
C LYS A 66 -9.33 5.36 31.29
N TYR A 67 -9.94 5.83 30.21
CA TYR A 67 -10.71 7.06 30.18
C TYR A 67 -12.08 6.86 29.54
N TYR A 68 -13.07 7.54 30.10
CA TYR A 68 -14.40 7.69 29.54
C TYR A 68 -14.58 9.10 28.97
N GLY A 69 -15.26 9.24 27.84
CA GLY A 69 -15.70 10.55 27.32
C GLY A 69 -14.72 11.29 26.42
N ILE A 70 -13.53 10.75 26.15
CA ILE A 70 -12.60 11.30 25.15
C ILE A 70 -13.12 10.98 23.74
N PRO A 71 -13.42 11.98 22.90
CA PRO A 71 -13.93 11.73 21.55
C PRO A 71 -12.87 11.11 20.64
N LYS A 72 -13.30 10.26 19.71
CA LYS A 72 -12.39 9.54 18.80
C LYS A 72 -11.76 10.48 17.77
N GLU A 73 -12.44 11.56 17.46
CA GLU A 73 -12.07 12.58 16.49
C GLU A 73 -10.77 13.27 16.91
N TYR A 74 -10.66 13.64 18.19
CA TYR A 74 -9.44 14.21 18.77
C TYR A 74 -8.22 13.28 18.64
N ILE A 75 -8.44 11.97 18.80
CA ILE A 75 -7.37 10.96 18.69
C ILE A 75 -6.91 10.85 17.24
N LYS A 76 -7.86 10.78 16.30
CA LYS A 76 -7.57 10.68 14.86
C LYS A 76 -6.81 11.90 14.36
N GLU A 77 -7.28 13.10 14.72
CA GLU A 77 -6.68 14.38 14.34
C GLU A 77 -5.24 14.48 14.86
N TYR A 78 -5.03 14.22 16.16
CA TYR A 78 -3.70 14.28 16.76
C TYR A 78 -2.70 13.32 16.11
N VAL A 79 -3.08 12.06 15.87
CA VAL A 79 -2.17 11.07 15.27
C VAL A 79 -1.87 11.41 13.82
N LYS A 80 -2.84 11.97 13.08
CA LYS A 80 -2.64 12.44 11.70
C LYS A 80 -1.66 13.60 11.62
N GLU A 81 -1.64 14.47 12.62
CA GLU A 81 -0.71 15.60 12.72
C GLU A 81 0.68 15.20 13.23
N CYS A 82 0.86 13.96 13.70
CA CYS A 82 2.16 13.51 14.18
C CYS A 82 3.15 13.38 13.02
N GLU A 83 4.15 14.25 12.98
CA GLU A 83 5.19 14.27 11.93
C GLU A 83 5.96 12.94 11.87
N ALA A 84 6.37 12.40 13.02
CA ALA A 84 7.08 11.12 13.09
C ALA A 84 6.25 9.97 12.49
N CYS A 85 4.96 9.87 12.83
CA CYS A 85 4.06 8.87 12.24
C CYS A 85 3.81 9.12 10.75
N THR A 86 3.65 10.37 10.34
CA THR A 86 3.39 10.74 8.95
C THR A 86 4.59 10.43 8.06
N ASN A 87 5.81 10.65 8.56
CA ASN A 87 7.04 10.38 7.84
C ASN A 87 7.33 8.88 7.73
N ILE A 88 6.95 8.08 8.72
CA ILE A 88 6.95 6.60 8.63
C ILE A 88 6.05 6.14 7.47
N TYR A 89 4.83 6.67 7.34
CA TYR A 89 3.96 6.28 6.20
C TYR A 89 4.41 6.86 4.84
N LYS A 90 5.29 7.87 4.82
CA LYS A 90 5.76 8.52 3.58
C LYS A 90 7.02 7.89 2.98
N SER A 91 7.74 7.00 3.66
CA SER A 91 8.89 6.32 3.05
C SER A 91 9.05 4.92 3.58
N TYR A 92 8.83 3.91 2.73
CA TYR A 92 9.54 2.64 2.90
C TYR A 92 10.00 1.97 1.62
N TYR A 93 9.44 2.35 0.45
CA TYR A 93 9.91 1.77 -0.81
C TYR A 93 10.15 2.88 -1.83
N GLN A 94 11.41 3.11 -2.12
CA GLN A 94 11.89 3.80 -3.30
C GLN A 94 11.87 2.83 -4.48
N LYS A 95 12.13 3.37 -5.68
CA LYS A 95 12.42 2.57 -6.87
C LYS A 95 13.48 1.52 -6.53
N TYR A 96 13.19 0.25 -6.84
CA TYR A 96 14.00 -0.94 -6.56
C TYR A 96 14.02 -1.47 -5.13
N ASP A 97 13.25 -0.91 -4.20
CA ASP A 97 13.25 -1.40 -2.81
C ASP A 97 12.37 -2.64 -2.61
N LEU A 98 11.33 -2.82 -3.42
CA LEU A 98 10.41 -3.96 -3.32
C LEU A 98 9.83 -4.33 -4.68
N PHE A 99 9.98 -5.61 -5.02
CA PHE A 99 9.45 -6.23 -6.21
C PHE A 99 8.36 -7.25 -5.86
N MET A 100 7.32 -7.28 -6.67
CA MET A 100 6.33 -8.34 -6.68
C MET A 100 6.67 -9.27 -7.85
N VAL A 101 7.03 -10.51 -7.54
CA VAL A 101 7.38 -11.52 -8.53
C VAL A 101 6.29 -12.59 -8.51
N ASP A 102 5.77 -12.94 -9.69
CA ASP A 102 4.74 -13.96 -9.84
C ASP A 102 4.96 -14.81 -11.10
N TYR A 103 4.32 -15.98 -11.14
CA TYR A 103 4.28 -16.84 -12.32
C TYR A 103 2.86 -16.92 -12.86
N VAL A 104 2.68 -16.51 -14.11
CA VAL A 104 1.41 -16.71 -14.81
C VAL A 104 1.42 -18.08 -15.47
N ASP A 105 0.49 -18.95 -15.06
CA ASP A 105 0.31 -20.29 -15.62
C ASP A 105 -0.28 -20.21 -17.03
N LEU A 106 0.45 -20.77 -18.00
CA LEU A 106 0.03 -20.90 -19.39
C LEU A 106 -0.05 -22.36 -19.85
N MET A 107 -0.07 -23.34 -18.95
CA MET A 107 -0.10 -24.75 -19.31
C MET A 107 -1.27 -25.13 -20.23
N GLY A 108 -2.41 -24.44 -20.10
CA GLY A 108 -3.58 -24.64 -20.97
C GLY A 108 -3.39 -24.14 -22.41
N TYR A 109 -2.33 -23.37 -22.67
CA TYR A 109 -2.03 -22.74 -23.95
C TYR A 109 -0.76 -23.27 -24.61
N ALA A 110 -0.19 -24.38 -24.09
CA ALA A 110 1.07 -24.96 -24.55
C ALA A 110 1.12 -25.25 -26.06
N ASP A 111 -0.02 -25.51 -26.68
CA ASP A 111 -0.16 -25.78 -28.12
C ASP A 111 -0.17 -24.50 -28.99
N GLN A 112 -0.26 -23.33 -28.37
CA GLN A 112 -0.43 -22.02 -29.02
C GLN A 112 0.70 -21.03 -28.71
N ASN A 113 1.64 -21.37 -27.83
CA ASN A 113 2.60 -20.42 -27.27
C ASN A 113 4.05 -20.94 -27.22
N ASP A 114 4.55 -21.55 -28.30
CA ASP A 114 5.91 -22.12 -28.39
C ASP A 114 6.27 -23.05 -27.22
N HIS A 115 5.27 -23.71 -26.63
CA HIS A 115 5.38 -24.61 -25.49
C HIS A 115 5.84 -23.97 -24.16
N TYR A 116 5.73 -22.65 -24.02
CA TYR A 116 5.94 -22.01 -22.73
C TYR A 116 4.78 -22.35 -21.77
N SER A 117 5.12 -22.97 -20.65
CA SER A 117 4.13 -23.37 -19.63
C SER A 117 3.84 -22.28 -18.61
N TRP A 118 4.71 -21.28 -18.49
CA TRP A 118 4.61 -20.21 -17.52
C TRP A 118 5.31 -18.95 -18.01
N ILE A 119 4.88 -17.80 -17.50
CA ILE A 119 5.56 -16.52 -17.68
C ILE A 119 5.99 -16.01 -16.32
N LEU A 120 7.24 -15.54 -16.23
CA LEU A 120 7.74 -14.86 -15.04
C LEU A 120 7.46 -13.36 -15.17
N ASP A 121 6.73 -12.82 -14.21
CA ASP A 121 6.46 -11.40 -14.08
C ASP A 121 7.20 -10.81 -12.88
N ASP A 122 7.85 -9.67 -13.08
CA ASP A 122 8.48 -8.87 -12.03
C ASP A 122 7.96 -7.44 -12.10
N ILE A 123 7.39 -6.95 -11.00
CA ILE A 123 6.79 -5.62 -10.89
C ILE A 123 7.45 -4.84 -9.77
N ASP A 124 8.08 -3.71 -10.11
CA ASP A 124 8.49 -2.73 -9.10
C ASP A 124 7.25 -2.15 -8.42
N THR A 125 7.10 -2.38 -7.12
CA THR A 125 5.87 -2.04 -6.39
C THR A 125 5.65 -0.54 -6.25
N TYR A 126 6.69 0.28 -6.42
CA TYR A 126 6.62 1.73 -6.31
C TYR A 126 6.19 2.36 -7.65
N THR A 127 6.91 2.05 -8.73
CA THR A 127 6.68 2.61 -10.06
C THR A 127 5.66 1.83 -10.87
N LYS A 128 5.33 0.61 -10.45
CA LYS A 128 4.52 -0.36 -11.20
C LYS A 128 5.14 -0.77 -12.53
N HIS A 129 6.46 -0.66 -12.66
CA HIS A 129 7.12 -1.01 -13.90
C HIS A 129 7.20 -2.54 -14.00
N LEU A 130 6.71 -3.08 -15.10
CA LEU A 130 6.64 -4.52 -15.35
C LEU A 130 7.81 -4.96 -16.22
N TRP A 131 8.43 -6.06 -15.83
CA TRP A 131 9.24 -6.91 -16.70
C TRP A 131 8.56 -8.27 -16.81
N SER A 132 8.42 -8.75 -18.03
CA SER A 132 7.88 -10.08 -18.31
C SER A 132 8.64 -10.67 -19.47
N GLU A 133 9.05 -11.93 -19.35
CA GLU A 133 9.76 -12.62 -20.42
C GLU A 133 8.79 -13.03 -21.54
N HIS A 134 9.28 -13.07 -22.78
CA HIS A 134 8.53 -13.57 -23.95
C HIS A 134 7.30 -12.76 -24.42
N ILE A 135 6.85 -11.71 -23.71
CA ILE A 135 5.74 -10.83 -24.16
C ILE A 135 6.12 -9.34 -24.21
N ASN A 136 7.18 -9.02 -24.94
CA ASN A 136 7.73 -7.66 -25.02
C ASN A 136 6.72 -6.60 -25.47
N ASN A 137 5.80 -6.93 -26.38
CA ASN A 137 4.82 -5.98 -26.91
C ASN A 137 3.78 -5.58 -25.85
N VAL A 138 3.23 -6.55 -25.12
CA VAL A 138 2.27 -6.30 -24.04
C VAL A 138 2.92 -5.54 -22.89
N VAL A 139 4.14 -5.93 -22.50
CA VAL A 139 4.92 -5.22 -21.48
C VAL A 139 5.19 -3.78 -21.90
N CYS A 140 5.54 -3.56 -23.16
CA CYS A 140 5.77 -2.23 -23.71
C CYS A 140 4.50 -1.37 -23.63
N ALA A 141 3.35 -1.90 -24.07
CA ALA A 141 2.09 -1.19 -24.01
C ALA A 141 1.66 -0.88 -22.57
N TYR A 142 1.76 -1.86 -21.67
CA TYR A 142 1.47 -1.68 -20.25
C TYR A 142 2.32 -0.56 -19.63
N ASN A 143 3.64 -0.61 -19.79
CA ASN A 143 4.56 0.36 -19.20
C ASN A 143 4.38 1.78 -19.77
N ARG A 144 3.78 1.91 -20.96
CA ARG A 144 3.49 3.21 -21.59
C ARG A 144 2.10 3.75 -21.26
N ARG A 145 1.15 2.91 -20.85
CA ARG A 145 -0.23 3.32 -20.55
C ARG A 145 -0.25 4.28 -19.36
N ILE A 146 -0.93 5.42 -19.53
CA ILE A 146 -1.12 6.39 -18.46
C ILE A 146 -2.15 5.85 -17.48
N HIS A 147 -1.77 5.77 -16.20
CA HIS A 147 -2.68 5.36 -15.15
C HIS A 147 -3.60 6.53 -14.75
N GLY A 148 -4.92 6.31 -14.74
CA GLY A 148 -5.91 7.39 -14.56
C GLY A 148 -5.79 8.17 -13.25
N VAL A 149 -5.32 7.54 -12.18
CA VAL A 149 -5.17 8.19 -10.86
C VAL A 149 -3.91 9.05 -10.75
N THR A 150 -2.78 8.56 -11.26
CA THR A 150 -1.48 9.24 -11.12
C THR A 150 -1.19 10.18 -12.28
N ASN A 151 -1.94 10.04 -13.37
CA ASN A 151 -1.71 10.71 -14.64
C ASN A 151 -0.27 10.55 -15.15
N LYS A 152 0.36 9.41 -14.83
CA LYS A 152 1.71 9.02 -15.23
C LYS A 152 1.71 7.56 -15.63
N SER A 153 2.54 7.20 -16.60
CA SER A 153 2.78 5.80 -16.95
C SER A 153 3.83 5.17 -16.01
N PRO A 154 3.84 3.83 -15.88
CA PRO A 154 4.90 3.14 -15.14
C PRO A 154 6.31 3.49 -15.64
N PHE A 155 6.50 3.62 -16.95
CA PHE A 155 7.77 4.06 -17.55
C PHE A 155 8.17 5.46 -17.06
N MET A 156 7.22 6.41 -17.04
CA MET A 156 7.49 7.77 -16.59
C MET A 156 7.82 7.82 -15.09
N LEU A 157 7.13 7.03 -14.27
CA LEU A 157 7.44 6.91 -12.83
C LEU A 157 8.83 6.32 -12.61
N PHE A 158 9.23 5.38 -13.45
CA PHE A 158 10.50 4.66 -13.30
C PHE A 158 11.70 5.46 -13.84
N PHE A 159 11.60 6.05 -15.03
CA PHE A 159 12.71 6.76 -15.67
C PHE A 159 12.69 8.28 -15.45
N GLY A 160 11.60 8.83 -14.91
CA GLY A 160 11.45 10.26 -14.67
C GLY A 160 11.28 11.10 -15.95
N GLN A 161 11.11 10.46 -17.10
CA GLN A 161 10.98 11.10 -18.41
C GLN A 161 9.84 10.46 -19.21
N PRO A 162 9.20 11.22 -20.13
CA PRO A 162 8.20 10.65 -21.02
C PRO A 162 8.81 9.58 -21.92
N VAL A 163 7.96 8.67 -22.39
CA VAL A 163 8.36 7.61 -23.31
C VAL A 163 8.80 8.26 -24.63
N PRO A 164 9.98 7.91 -25.18
CA PRO A 164 10.39 8.37 -26.50
C PRO A 164 9.36 7.96 -27.56
N ALA A 165 9.07 8.84 -28.53
CA ALA A 165 8.30 8.45 -29.69
C ALA A 165 9.06 7.37 -30.45
N ILE A 166 8.53 6.14 -30.44
CA ILE A 166 8.98 5.05 -31.30
C ILE A 166 7.82 4.78 -32.23
N ASP A 167 8.07 4.73 -33.54
CA ASP A 167 7.10 4.19 -34.51
C ASP A 167 6.80 2.76 -34.09
N ILE A 168 5.62 2.56 -33.52
CA ILE A 168 5.09 1.22 -33.24
C ILE A 168 4.62 0.71 -34.59
N ASP A 169 5.17 -0.42 -35.02
CA ASP A 169 4.71 -1.14 -36.20
C ASP A 169 3.17 -1.28 -36.15
N PRO A 170 2.42 -0.86 -37.17
CA PRO A 170 0.96 -0.93 -37.17
C PRO A 170 0.41 -2.34 -36.92
N ASP A 171 1.18 -3.40 -37.18
CA ASP A 171 0.78 -4.78 -36.86
C ASP A 171 0.70 -5.03 -35.34
N ILE A 172 1.44 -4.29 -34.51
CA ILE A 172 1.39 -4.36 -33.03
C ILE A 172 0.11 -3.70 -32.49
N VAL A 173 -0.46 -2.72 -33.21
CA VAL A 173 -1.71 -2.05 -32.81
C VAL A 173 -2.90 -3.01 -32.92
N LEU A 174 -2.87 -3.90 -33.90
CA LEU A 174 -3.93 -4.90 -34.14
C LEU A 174 -3.97 -5.97 -33.02
N ASP A 175 -2.81 -6.41 -32.53
CA ASP A 175 -2.70 -7.41 -31.44
C ASP A 175 -3.24 -6.87 -30.09
N LEU A 176 -3.14 -5.55 -29.86
CA LEU A 176 -3.61 -4.90 -28.63
C LEU A 176 -5.14 -4.70 -28.58
N GLU A 177 -5.77 -4.54 -29.75
CA GLU A 177 -7.23 -4.43 -29.86
C GLU A 177 -7.90 -5.77 -29.53
N ILE A 178 -7.30 -6.88 -29.98
CA ILE A 178 -7.74 -8.24 -29.66
C ILE A 178 -7.58 -8.56 -28.17
N ALA A 179 -6.46 -8.16 -27.54
CA ALA A 179 -6.23 -8.40 -26.11
C ALA A 179 -7.16 -7.59 -25.19
N SER A 180 -7.67 -6.45 -25.65
CA SER A 180 -8.65 -5.64 -24.90
C SER A 180 -10.02 -6.33 -24.84
N ASP A 181 -10.47 -6.95 -25.93
CA ASP A 181 -11.73 -7.70 -25.98
C ASP A 181 -11.70 -8.95 -25.07
N VAL A 182 -10.56 -9.65 -24.98
CA VAL A 182 -10.40 -10.81 -24.09
C VAL A 182 -10.41 -10.42 -22.61
N HIS A 183 -9.94 -9.22 -22.27
CA HIS A 183 -9.89 -8.77 -20.87
C HIS A 183 -11.28 -8.45 -20.29
N GLU A 184 -12.28 -8.11 -21.12
CA GLU A 184 -13.66 -7.87 -20.67
C GLU A 184 -14.33 -9.18 -20.23
N GLU A 185 -14.01 -10.31 -20.88
CA GLU A 185 -14.56 -11.64 -20.59
C GLU A 185 -14.01 -12.27 -19.29
N PHE A 186 -12.78 -11.94 -18.88
CA PHE A 186 -12.09 -12.61 -17.77
C PHE A 186 -12.38 -12.05 -16.36
N THR A 187 -13.14 -10.96 -16.23
CA THR A 187 -13.32 -10.29 -14.92
C THR A 187 -14.38 -10.91 -13.99
N GLU A 188 -15.12 -11.94 -14.41
CA GLU A 188 -16.20 -12.49 -13.58
C GLU A 188 -15.79 -13.58 -12.56
N THR A 189 -14.62 -14.22 -12.66
CA THR A 189 -14.32 -15.35 -11.77
C THR A 189 -12.84 -15.57 -11.46
N VAL A 190 -12.24 -14.81 -10.54
CA VAL A 190 -11.06 -15.28 -9.78
C VAL A 190 -11.11 -14.76 -8.34
N THR A 191 -11.17 -15.68 -7.37
CA THR A 191 -11.05 -15.38 -5.93
C THR A 191 -9.60 -15.69 -5.49
N THR A 192 -8.77 -14.66 -5.32
CA THR A 192 -7.33 -14.81 -5.02
C THR A 192 -7.07 -15.00 -3.52
N THR A 193 -6.37 -16.08 -3.15
CA THR A 193 -5.81 -16.28 -1.79
C THR A 193 -4.31 -16.06 -1.84
N THR A 194 -3.81 -14.98 -1.25
CA THR A 194 -2.39 -14.61 -1.20
C THR A 194 -1.71 -15.22 0.04
N THR A 195 -0.64 -15.99 -0.14
CA THR A 195 0.20 -16.51 0.95
C THR A 195 1.60 -15.92 0.81
N VAL A 196 2.07 -15.18 1.83
CA VAL A 196 3.40 -14.54 1.86
C VAL A 196 4.36 -15.44 2.63
N ILE A 197 5.46 -15.87 2.01
CA ILE A 197 6.56 -16.61 2.65
C ILE A 197 7.83 -15.76 2.57
N ALA A 198 8.48 -15.51 3.70
CA ALA A 198 9.76 -14.81 3.79
C ALA A 198 10.93 -15.80 3.62
N TYR A 199 11.89 -15.49 2.73
CA TYR A 199 13.06 -16.33 2.49
C TYR A 199 14.39 -15.59 2.71
N ASP A 200 15.40 -16.37 3.13
CA ASP A 200 16.72 -16.00 3.66
C ASP A 200 17.65 -15.22 2.71
N LEU A 201 18.49 -14.37 3.31
CA LEU A 201 19.38 -13.37 2.70
C LEU A 201 20.52 -13.92 1.81
N GLU A 202 20.78 -15.23 1.81
CA GLU A 202 21.95 -15.80 1.12
C GLU A 202 21.69 -16.10 -0.37
N ILE A 203 20.42 -16.27 -0.77
CA ILE A 203 20.02 -16.46 -2.18
C ILE A 203 20.09 -15.14 -2.97
N ASP A 204 19.88 -14.01 -2.28
CA ASP A 204 19.78 -12.65 -2.86
C ASP A 204 21.08 -12.22 -3.58
N SER A 205 22.24 -12.60 -3.06
CA SER A 205 23.54 -12.25 -3.64
C SER A 205 23.74 -12.85 -5.04
N LYS A 206 23.28 -14.08 -5.27
CA LYS A 206 23.52 -14.81 -6.52
C LYS A 206 22.53 -14.39 -7.59
N ILE A 207 21.26 -14.21 -7.23
CA ILE A 207 20.22 -13.68 -8.14
C ILE A 207 20.55 -12.24 -8.53
N ARG A 208 20.94 -11.36 -7.59
CA ARG A 208 21.36 -9.98 -7.92
C ARG A 208 22.54 -9.96 -8.88
N SER A 209 23.50 -10.87 -8.74
CA SER A 209 24.64 -10.98 -9.66
C SER A 209 24.22 -11.39 -11.07
N ASP A 210 23.36 -12.39 -11.21
CA ASP A 210 22.99 -12.92 -12.54
C ASP A 210 21.97 -12.03 -13.26
N VAL A 211 21.03 -11.41 -12.51
CA VAL A 211 20.13 -10.38 -13.03
C VAL A 211 20.92 -9.12 -13.44
N ALA A 212 21.92 -8.70 -12.65
CA ALA A 212 22.78 -7.57 -13.01
C ALA A 212 23.59 -7.80 -14.30
N LYS A 213 23.98 -9.05 -14.62
CA LYS A 213 24.61 -9.37 -15.91
C LYS A 213 23.66 -9.13 -17.08
N HIS A 214 22.39 -9.52 -16.96
CA HIS A 214 21.39 -9.27 -18.00
C HIS A 214 21.16 -7.77 -18.25
N PHE A 215 21.12 -6.97 -17.18
CA PHE A 215 21.02 -5.52 -17.29
C PHE A 215 22.26 -4.86 -17.91
N LYS A 216 23.47 -5.35 -17.61
CA LYS A 216 24.70 -4.86 -18.23
C LYS A 216 24.72 -5.14 -19.74
N ASN A 217 24.37 -6.36 -20.15
CA ASN A 217 24.28 -6.75 -21.57
C ASN A 217 23.18 -5.97 -22.32
N TYR A 218 22.08 -5.62 -21.65
CA TYR A 218 21.04 -4.78 -22.24
C TYR A 218 21.52 -3.33 -22.45
N ARG A 219 22.24 -2.77 -21.48
CA ARG A 219 22.78 -1.40 -21.56
C ARG A 219 23.85 -1.26 -22.64
N GLU A 220 24.71 -2.28 -22.82
CA GLU A 220 25.73 -2.32 -23.87
C GLU A 220 25.10 -2.39 -25.27
N ARG A 221 24.04 -3.19 -25.45
CA ARG A 221 23.28 -3.27 -26.72
C ARG A 221 22.62 -1.94 -27.11
N ILE A 222 22.10 -1.17 -26.14
CA ILE A 222 21.56 0.18 -26.38
C ILE A 222 22.67 1.15 -26.81
N ILE A 223 23.86 1.07 -26.22
CA ILE A 223 24.99 1.93 -26.59
C ILE A 223 25.49 1.59 -28.00
N GLU A 224 25.56 0.32 -28.34
CA GLU A 224 26.01 -0.16 -29.66
C GLU A 224 25.03 0.22 -30.77
N SER A 225 23.72 0.10 -30.53
CA SER A 225 22.68 0.55 -31.46
C SER A 225 22.68 2.06 -31.70
N ASN A 226 23.19 2.86 -30.76
CA ASN A 226 23.29 4.32 -30.90
C ASN A 226 24.57 4.79 -31.61
N LYS A 227 25.59 3.92 -31.75
CA LYS A 227 26.82 4.22 -32.51
C LYS A 227 26.70 3.93 -34.01
N LEU A 228 25.66 3.20 -34.41
CA LEU A 228 25.36 2.84 -35.80
C LEU A 228 24.37 3.82 -36.48
N LYS A 229 24.07 4.95 -35.83
CA LYS A 229 23.37 6.11 -36.40
C LYS A 229 24.37 7.22 -36.67
#